data_AF-A0A955NZH1-F1
#
_entry.id   AF-A0A955NZH1-F1
#
_cell.length_a   1.000
_cell.length_b   1.000
_cell.length_c   1.000
_cell.angle_alpha   90.00
_cell.angle_beta   90.00
_cell.angle_gamma   90.00
#
_symmetry.space_group_name_H-M   'P 1'
#
loop_
_entity.id
_entity.type
_entity.pdbx_description
1 polymer ?
#
loop_
_entity_poly.entity_id
_entity_poly.type
_entity_poly.pdbx_seq_one_letter_code
_entity_poly.pdbx_strand_id
1 'polypeptide(L)' 'MVGTELKSFLYLYGVGGALFLGTFILAYLRGSFDLKSNDDRRVVIFLLVGYAAYIGFHAITQFILPGSGGTP' A
#
# COMPACT_ATOMS: atom_id res chain seq x y z
N MET A 1 -16.62 16.27 8.80
CA MET A 1 -15.93 15.82 7.57
C MET A 1 -14.73 14.91 7.86
N VAL A 2 -14.00 15.05 8.97
CA VAL A 2 -12.87 14.13 9.33
C VAL A 2 -13.27 12.65 9.45
N GLY A 3 -14.49 12.35 9.90
CA GLY A 3 -14.95 10.98 10.11
C GLY A 3 -15.28 10.18 8.84
N THR A 4 -15.55 10.83 7.71
CA THR A 4 -15.79 10.18 6.41
C THR A 4 -14.48 9.88 5.70
N GLU A 5 -13.54 10.82 5.75
CA GLU A 5 -12.17 10.68 5.23
C GLU A 5 -11.43 9.49 5.85
N LEU A 6 -11.44 9.40 7.18
CA LEU A 6 -10.83 8.29 7.90
C LEU A 6 -11.48 6.93 7.54
N LYS A 7 -12.80 6.89 7.35
CA LYS A 7 -13.51 5.66 6.95
C LYS A 7 -13.12 5.23 5.54
N SER A 8 -13.06 6.16 4.59
CA SER A 8 -12.63 5.90 3.22
C SER A 8 -11.16 5.47 3.16
N PHE A 9 -10.29 6.11 3.93
CA PHE A 9 -8.88 5.73 4.06
C PHE A 9 -8.73 4.32 4.65
N LEU A 10 -9.35 4.05 5.81
CA LEU A 10 -9.28 2.74 6.44
C LEU A 10 -9.88 1.64 5.56
N TYR A 11 -10.96 1.92 4.81
CA TYR A 11 -11.52 0.97 3.88
C TYR A 11 -10.57 0.68 2.71
N LEU A 12 -10.09 1.72 2.02
CA LEU A 12 -9.24 1.56 0.85
C LEU A 12 -7.90 0.90 1.19
N TYR A 13 -7.22 1.39 2.23
CA TYR A 13 -5.89 0.90 2.60
C TYR A 13 -5.95 -0.34 3.50
N GLY A 14 -6.99 -0.48 4.32
CA GLY A 14 -7.21 -1.67 5.13
C GLY A 14 -7.64 -2.86 4.29
N VAL A 15 -8.72 -2.74 3.51
CA VAL A 15 -9.21 -3.84 2.66
C VAL A 15 -8.27 -4.06 1.49
N GLY A 16 -7.91 -3.00 0.76
CA GLY A 16 -6.98 -3.10 -0.37
C GLY A 16 -5.61 -3.62 0.07
N GLY A 17 -5.13 -3.18 1.25
CA GLY A 17 -3.89 -3.68 1.82
C GLY A 17 -3.92 -5.11 2.30
N ALA A 18 -5.01 -5.53 2.93
CA ALA A 18 -5.20 -6.93 3.31
C ALA A 18 -5.21 -7.84 2.07
N LEU A 19 -5.88 -7.43 0.99
CA LEU A 19 -5.89 -8.17 -0.28
C LEU A 19 -4.50 -8.21 -0.92
N PHE A 20 -3.81 -7.07 -0.99
CA PHE A 20 -2.44 -6.99 -1.51
C PHE A 20 -1.48 -7.88 -0.72
N LEU A 21 -1.43 -7.74 0.60
CA LEU A 21 -0.53 -8.53 1.45
C LEU A 21 -0.92 -10.00 1.45
N GLY A 22 -2.22 -10.32 1.50
CA GLY A 22 -2.70 -11.70 1.47
C GLY A 22 -2.32 -12.42 0.17
N THR A 23 -2.55 -11.77 -0.98
CA THR A 23 -2.16 -12.34 -2.29
C THR A 23 -0.65 -12.40 -2.46
N PHE A 24 0.08 -11.40 -1.97
CA PHE A 24 1.55 -11.39 -1.97
C PHE A 24 2.13 -12.54 -1.14
N ILE A 25 1.59 -12.78 0.07
CA ILE A 25 1.99 -13.92 0.91
C ILE A 25 1.69 -15.24 0.21
N LEU A 26 0.51 -15.40 -0.39
CA LEU A 26 0.17 -16.62 -1.14
C LEU A 26 1.13 -16.85 -2.32
N ALA A 27 1.48 -15.81 -3.07
CA ALA A 27 2.44 -15.89 -4.16
C ALA A 27 3.84 -16.30 -3.65
N TYR A 28 4.26 -15.71 -2.53
CA TYR A 28 5.51 -16.07 -1.88
C TYR A 28 5.54 -17.54 -1.43
N LEU A 29 4.49 -18.00 -0.74
CA LEU A 29 4.36 -19.39 -0.27
C LEU A 29 4.31 -20.40 -1.43
N ARG A 30 3.77 -20.00 -2.58
CA ARG A 30 3.71 -20.83 -3.79
C ARG A 30 5.05 -20.85 -4.56
N GLY A 31 6.05 -20.11 -4.10
CA GLY A 31 7.36 -20.01 -4.74
C GLY A 31 7.31 -19.22 -6.05
N SER A 32 6.34 -18.32 -6.22
CA SER A 32 6.23 -17.46 -7.42
C SER A 32 7.36 -16.43 -7.53
N PHE A 33 8.12 -16.21 -6.44
CA PHE A 33 9.30 -15.37 -6.41
C PHE A 33 10.51 -16.19 -5.94
N ASP A 34 11.59 -16.22 -6.71
CA ASP A 34 12.86 -16.76 -6.25
C ASP A 34 13.67 -15.68 -5.52
N LEU A 35 13.50 -15.58 -4.19
CA LEU A 35 14.24 -14.57 -3.41
C LEU A 35 15.76 -14.76 -3.38
N LYS A 36 16.28 -15.90 -3.87
CA LYS A 36 17.73 -16.10 -4.04
C LYS A 36 18.24 -15.42 -5.31
N SER A 37 17.39 -15.26 -6.32
CA SER A 37 17.68 -14.44 -7.49
C SER A 37 17.73 -12.96 -7.09
N ASN A 38 18.78 -12.27 -7.51
CA ASN A 38 18.93 -10.84 -7.23
C ASN A 38 17.84 -10.01 -7.94
N ASP A 39 17.34 -10.46 -9.09
CA ASP A 39 16.34 -9.75 -9.87
C ASP A 39 14.95 -9.86 -9.23
N ASP A 40 14.50 -11.08 -8.92
CA ASP A 40 13.24 -11.31 -8.20
C ASP A 40 13.24 -10.63 -6.83
N ARG A 41 14.37 -10.67 -6.11
CA ARG A 41 14.50 -9.95 -4.83
C ARG A 41 14.34 -8.45 -5.02
N ARG A 42 14.95 -7.86 -6.06
CA ARG A 42 14.77 -6.43 -6.37
C ARG A 42 13.32 -6.12 -6.71
N VAL A 43 12.67 -6.94 -7.53
CA VAL A 43 11.25 -6.76 -7.88
C VAL A 43 10.39 -6.76 -6.63
N VAL A 44 10.54 -7.76 -5.77
CA VAL A 44 9.82 -7.85 -4.49
C VAL A 44 10.06 -6.62 -3.62
N ILE A 45 11.32 -6.19 -3.49
CA ILE A 45 11.65 -4.98 -2.72
C ILE A 45 10.96 -3.76 -3.32
N PHE A 46 11.04 -3.53 -4.64
CA PHE A 46 10.37 -2.40 -5.29
C PHE A 46 8.85 -2.44 -5.11
N LEU A 47 8.26 -3.63 -5.14
CA LEU A 47 6.82 -3.83 -5.01
C LEU A 47 6.35 -3.50 -3.59
N LEU A 48 7.08 -3.94 -2.56
CA LEU A 48 6.79 -3.64 -1.15
C LEU A 48 7.07 -2.17 -0.80
N VAL A 49 8.21 -1.63 -1.27
CA VAL A 49 8.56 -0.22 -1.05
C VAL A 49 7.57 0.70 -1.76
N GLY A 50 7.19 0.39 -3.00
CA GLY A 50 6.20 1.15 -3.75
C GLY A 50 4.84 1.16 -3.06
N TYR A 51 4.39 0.01 -2.56
CA TYR A 51 3.16 -0.07 -1.78
C TYR A 51 3.23 0.76 -0.48
N ALA A 52 4.33 0.65 0.28
CA ALA A 52 4.53 1.42 1.51
C ALA A 52 4.59 2.94 1.23
N ALA A 53 5.29 3.35 0.17
CA ALA A 53 5.38 4.75 -0.25
C ALA A 53 4.01 5.29 -0.69
N TYR A 54 3.21 4.49 -1.40
CA TYR A 54 1.86 4.86 -1.81
C TYR A 54 0.93 5.13 -0.60
N ILE A 55 0.91 4.22 0.38
CA ILE A 55 0.15 4.42 1.62
C ILE A 55 0.66 5.65 2.37
N GLY A 56 1.99 5.76 2.52
CA GLY A 56 2.62 6.87 3.23
C GLY A 56 2.31 8.23 2.61
N PHE A 57 2.39 8.34 1.28
CA PHE A 57 2.04 9.55 0.55
C PHE A 57 0.58 9.93 0.76
N HIS A 58 -0.34 8.97 0.63
CA HIS A 58 -1.76 9.23 0.87
C HIS A 58 -2.07 9.59 2.34
N ALA A 59 -1.36 8.98 3.30
CA ALA A 59 -1.50 9.35 4.70
C ALA A 59 -1.02 10.80 4.95
N ILE A 60 0.08 11.21 4.32
CA ILE A 60 0.61 12.58 4.42
C ILE A 60 -0.39 13.57 3.80
N THR A 61 -0.90 13.32 2.59
CA THR A 61 -1.82 14.24 1.93
C THR A 61 -3.15 14.36 2.65
N GLN A 62 -3.65 13.28 3.27
CA GLN A 62 -4.95 13.28 3.91
C GLN A 62 -4.93 13.73 5.38
N PHE A 63 -3.87 13.41 6.15
CA PHE A 63 -3.82 13.70 7.58
C PHE A 63 -2.85 14.83 7.98
N ILE A 64 -1.79 15.05 7.20
CA ILE A 64 -0.75 16.06 7.51
C ILE A 64 -0.93 17.33 6.69
N LEU A 65 -1.37 17.19 5.43
CA LEU A 65 -1.62 18.31 4.52
C LEU A 65 -3.12 18.44 4.14
N PRO A 66 -4.05 18.52 5.11
CA PRO A 66 -5.49 18.56 4.80
C PRO A 66 -5.93 19.82 4.02
N GLY A 67 -5.03 20.78 3.77
CA GLY A 67 -5.31 22.02 3.02
C GLY A 67 -5.00 21.98 1.51
N SER A 68 -4.31 20.96 0.98
CA SER A 68 -4.04 20.83 -0.47
C SER A 68 -5.02 19.91 -1.21
N GLY A 69 -5.87 19.21 -0.45
CA GLY A 69 -6.95 18.36 -0.97
C GLY A 69 -8.28 19.09 -1.03
N GLY A 70 -8.29 20.31 -1.57
CA GLY A 70 -9.52 20.86 -2.09
C GLY A 70 -9.83 20.16 -3.41
N THR A 71 -10.97 19.49 -3.49
CA THR A 71 -11.91 19.57 -4.63
C THR A 71 -13.30 19.17 -4.11
N PRO A 72 -14.38 19.65 -4.76
CA PRO A 72 -15.55 20.33 -4.19
C PRO A 72 -16.44 19.54 -3.22
#